data_AF-A0A397T316-F1
#
_entry.id   AF-A0A397T316-F1
#
_cell.length_a   1.000
_cell.length_b   1.000
_cell.length_c   1.000
_cell.angle_alpha   90.00
_cell.angle_beta   90.00
_cell.angle_gamma   90.00
#
_symmetry.space_group_name_H-M   'P 1'
#
loop_
_entity.id
_entity.type
_entity.pdbx_description
1 polymer ?
#
loop_
_entity_poly.entity_id
_entity_poly.type
_entity_poly.pdbx_seq_one_letter_code
_entity_poly.pdbx_strand_id
1 'polypeptide(L)'
;MAMINTHITPGKLVATGSIVPELHYGPYLRDWWVFSKEKSLYPIPLRLGLEIMLQLNKNSFIIRVVHHIHSPLQPGYICEGGGYNSGIVESASKAITVIPLYNHTLRDH
;
A
#
# COMPACT_ATOMS: atom_id res chain seq x y z
N MET A 1 15.67 -26.74 4.07
CA MET A 1 14.59 -25.78 3.76
C MET A 1 14.89 -24.50 4.52
N ALA A 2 15.25 -23.42 3.82
CA ALA A 2 15.54 -22.15 4.48
C ALA A 2 14.21 -21.54 4.96
N MET A 3 14.10 -21.31 6.27
CA MET A 3 13.03 -20.52 6.85
C MET A 3 13.23 -19.08 6.38
N ILE A 4 12.47 -18.66 5.37
CA ILE A 4 12.31 -17.25 5.06
C ILE A 4 11.57 -16.63 6.26
N ASN A 5 12.31 -16.02 7.19
CA ASN A 5 11.75 -15.14 8.19
C ASN A 5 11.11 -13.95 7.46
N THR A 6 9.82 -14.05 7.15
CA THR A 6 9.04 -12.91 6.67
C THR A 6 8.93 -11.94 7.84
N HIS A 7 9.69 -10.84 7.79
CA HIS A 7 9.55 -9.77 8.78
C HIS A 7 8.22 -9.04 8.50
N ILE A 8 7.13 -9.59 9.03
CA ILE A 8 5.80 -9.00 8.93
C ILE A 8 5.80 -7.77 9.83
N THR A 9 5.66 -6.59 9.24
CA THR A 9 5.48 -5.35 10.00
C THR A 9 3.99 -5.21 10.31
N PRO A 10 3.59 -5.19 11.60
CA PRO A 10 2.19 -4.99 11.96
C PRO A 10 1.72 -3.61 11.49
N GLY A 11 0.56 -3.56 10.84
CA GLY A 11 -0.12 -2.33 10.48
C GLY A 11 -1.42 -2.17 11.29
N LYS A 12 -1.78 -0.93 11.61
CA LYS A 12 -3.09 -0.57 12.16
C LYS A 12 -3.98 -0.08 11.04
N LEU A 13 -5.17 -0.69 10.92
CA LEU A 13 -6.21 -0.20 10.01
C LEU A 13 -6.71 1.17 10.51
N VAL A 14 -6.66 2.19 9.65
CA VAL A 14 -7.13 3.55 9.93
C VAL A 14 -8.48 3.78 9.27
N ALA A 15 -8.60 3.43 7.99
CA ALA A 15 -9.84 3.50 7.23
C ALA A 15 -10.02 2.20 6.44
N THR A 16 -11.24 1.68 6.41
CA THR A 16 -11.57 0.43 5.72
C THR A 16 -11.63 0.57 4.21
N GLY A 17 -11.92 1.77 3.70
CA GLY A 17 -12.19 2.01 2.28
C GLY A 17 -13.48 1.35 1.78
N SER A 18 -13.72 1.47 0.48
CA SER A 18 -14.93 1.01 -0.20
C SER A 18 -14.66 -0.04 -1.26
N ILE A 19 -15.60 -0.98 -1.40
CA ILE A 19 -15.70 -1.87 -2.56
C ILE A 19 -16.50 -1.10 -3.62
N VAL A 20 -15.84 -0.81 -4.73
CA VAL A 20 -16.42 -0.11 -5.88
C VAL A 20 -16.70 -1.13 -6.97
N PRO A 21 -17.95 -1.33 -7.42
CA PRO A 21 -18.30 -2.39 -8.35
C PRO A 21 -17.49 -2.40 -9.65
N GLU A 22 -17.25 -1.22 -10.23
CA GLU A 22 -16.50 -1.05 -11.47
C GLU A 22 -15.04 -1.51 -11.34
N LEU A 23 -14.47 -1.37 -10.14
CA LEU A 23 -13.10 -1.75 -9.85
C LEU A 23 -12.99 -3.23 -9.44
N HIS A 24 -13.89 -3.70 -8.58
CA HIS A 24 -13.74 -5.01 -7.92
C HIS A 24 -14.44 -6.15 -8.67
N TYR A 25 -15.40 -5.84 -9.54
CA TYR A 25 -16.15 -6.80 -10.35
C TYR A 25 -16.09 -6.50 -11.85
N GLY A 26 -15.35 -5.45 -12.25
CA GLY A 26 -15.17 -5.07 -13.65
C GLY A 26 -13.98 -5.76 -14.34
N PRO A 27 -13.64 -5.36 -15.58
CA PRO A 27 -12.59 -6.00 -16.39
C PRO A 27 -11.20 -6.00 -15.74
N TYR A 28 -10.92 -5.05 -14.86
CA TYR A 28 -9.64 -4.89 -14.16
C TYR A 28 -9.66 -5.46 -12.73
N LEU A 29 -10.64 -6.31 -12.39
CA LEU A 29 -10.79 -6.83 -11.04
C LEU A 29 -9.49 -7.42 -10.48
N ARG A 30 -8.69 -8.12 -11.29
CA ARG A 30 -7.47 -8.80 -10.82
C ARG A 30 -6.50 -7.85 -10.10
N ASP A 31 -6.47 -6.57 -10.47
CA ASP A 31 -5.58 -5.58 -9.86
C ASP A 31 -6.09 -5.12 -8.47
N TRP A 32 -7.37 -5.35 -8.15
CA TRP A 32 -8.03 -4.95 -6.89
C TRP A 32 -8.20 -6.11 -5.89
N TRP A 33 -7.58 -7.26 -6.15
CA TRP A 33 -7.65 -8.43 -5.28
C TRP A 33 -6.25 -8.97 -4.99
N VAL A 34 -5.91 -9.14 -3.71
CA VAL A 34 -4.67 -9.76 -3.25
C VAL A 34 -4.89 -11.26 -3.10
N PHE A 35 -4.15 -12.03 -3.88
CA PHE A 35 -4.19 -13.49 -3.86
C PHE A 35 -3.09 -14.00 -2.94
N SER A 36 -3.46 -14.70 -1.86
CA SER A 36 -2.48 -15.37 -1.01
C SER A 36 -1.80 -16.51 -1.76
N LYS A 37 -0.51 -16.74 -1.46
CA LYS A 37 0.24 -17.90 -1.94
C LYS A 37 -0.13 -19.17 -1.17
N GLU A 38 -0.52 -19.02 0.09
CA GLU A 38 -1.18 -20.08 0.84
C GLU A 38 -2.57 -20.23 0.26
N LYS A 39 -3.07 -21.46 0.10
CA LYS A 39 -4.33 -21.80 -0.60
C LYS A 39 -5.58 -21.24 0.10
N SER A 40 -5.67 -19.93 0.31
CA SER A 40 -6.90 -19.27 0.72
C SER A 40 -7.89 -19.38 -0.43
N LEU A 41 -9.06 -19.95 -0.15
CA LEU A 41 -10.09 -20.17 -1.16
C LEU A 41 -10.61 -18.85 -1.76
N TYR A 42 -10.41 -17.72 -1.07
CA TYR A 42 -10.92 -16.42 -1.45
C TYR A 42 -9.82 -15.35 -1.40
N PRO A 43 -9.65 -14.54 -2.45
CA PRO A 43 -8.73 -13.41 -2.43
C PRO A 43 -9.26 -12.30 -1.51
N ILE A 44 -8.35 -11.43 -1.06
CA ILE A 44 -8.67 -10.29 -0.18
C ILE A 44 -8.82 -9.04 -1.05
N PRO A 45 -9.93 -8.28 -0.94
CA PRO A 45 -10.11 -7.08 -1.76
C PRO A 45 -9.21 -5.96 -1.26
N LEU A 46 -8.53 -5.31 -2.19
CA LEU A 46 -7.85 -4.05 -1.97
C LEU A 46 -8.87 -2.92 -2.12
N ARG A 47 -9.35 -2.34 -1.03
CA ARG A 47 -10.45 -1.37 -1.09
C ARG A 47 -9.95 0.03 -1.44
N LEU A 48 -10.71 0.76 -2.27
CA LEU A 48 -10.40 2.15 -2.59
C LEU A 48 -10.57 3.01 -1.32
N GLY A 49 -9.58 3.85 -1.00
CA GLY A 49 -9.56 4.62 0.24
C GLY A 49 -9.23 3.81 1.49
N LEU A 50 -8.76 2.56 1.35
CA LEU A 50 -8.16 1.82 2.45
C LEU A 50 -6.94 2.59 2.97
N GLU A 51 -6.87 2.79 4.28
CA GLU A 51 -5.74 3.42 4.95
C GLU A 51 -5.15 2.50 6.03
N ILE A 52 -3.84 2.32 5.99
CA ILE A 52 -3.09 1.52 6.96
C ILE A 52 -1.97 2.40 7.52
N MET A 53 -1.93 2.53 8.84
CA MET A 53 -0.80 3.11 9.54
C MET A 53 0.21 2.02 9.91
N LEU A 54 1.47 2.23 9.59
CA LEU A 54 2.58 1.34 9.94
C LEU A 54 3.68 2.14 10.62
N GLN A 55 4.46 1.45 11.46
CA GLN A 55 5.64 2.02 12.09
C GLN A 55 6.89 1.33 11.55
N LEU A 56 7.78 2.11 10.95
CA LEU A 56 9.08 1.65 10.46
C LEU A 56 10.17 2.55 11.04
N ASN A 57 11.22 1.97 11.61
CA ASN A 57 12.33 2.71 12.23
C ASN A 57 11.86 3.79 13.22
N LYS A 58 10.84 3.44 14.03
CA LYS A 58 10.16 4.33 14.99
C LYS A 58 9.37 5.50 14.38
N ASN A 59 9.32 5.62 13.06
CA ASN A 59 8.53 6.63 12.35
C ASN A 59 7.19 6.03 11.91
N SER A 60 6.12 6.79 12.08
CA SER A 60 4.78 6.40 11.63
C SER A 60 4.53 6.88 10.21
N PHE A 61 3.93 6.01 9.39
CA PHE A 61 3.52 6.29 8.02
C PHE A 61 2.09 5.83 7.84
N ILE A 62 1.32 6.54 7.01
CA ILE A 62 0.01 6.13 6.53
C ILE A 62 0.14 5.80 5.05
N ILE A 63 -0.26 4.60 4.66
CA ILE A 63 -0.44 4.23 3.26
C ILE A 63 -1.92 4.29 2.94
N ARG A 64 -2.26 4.90 1.82
CA ARG A 64 -3.61 5.00 1.29
C ARG A 64 -3.70 4.43 -0.11
N VAL A 65 -4.73 3.63 -0.35
CA VAL A 65 -5.08 3.13 -1.69
C VAL A 65 -5.94 4.17 -2.39
N VAL A 66 -5.55 4.56 -3.61
CA VAL A 66 -6.22 5.55 -4.45
C VAL A 66 -6.34 5.06 -5.88
N HIS A 67 -6.90 5.87 -6.78
CA HIS A 67 -6.80 5.61 -8.22
C HIS A 67 -5.39 5.93 -8.73
N HIS A 68 -4.89 5.13 -9.67
CA HIS A 68 -3.65 5.46 -10.36
C HIS A 68 -3.84 6.64 -11.33
N ILE A 69 -2.83 7.52 -11.44
CA ILE A 69 -2.92 8.78 -12.22
C ILE A 69 -3.17 8.52 -13.70
N HIS A 70 -2.43 7.58 -14.29
CA HIS A 70 -2.50 7.29 -15.73
C HIS A 70 -3.45 6.16 -16.09
N SER A 71 -3.92 5.41 -15.09
CA SER A 71 -4.76 4.23 -15.27
C SER A 71 -5.80 4.17 -14.15
N PRO A 72 -6.87 4.99 -14.18
CA PRO A 72 -7.79 5.10 -13.04
C PRO A 72 -8.45 3.78 -12.62
N LEU A 73 -8.52 2.79 -13.52
CA LEU A 73 -9.04 1.45 -13.22
C LEU A 73 -8.04 0.55 -12.48
N GLN A 74 -6.82 1.01 -12.22
CA GLN A 74 -5.80 0.32 -11.44
C GLN A 74 -5.56 1.03 -10.10
N PRO A 75 -5.13 0.29 -9.07
CA PRO A 75 -4.80 0.89 -7.79
C PRO A 75 -3.52 1.74 -7.90
N GLY A 76 -3.58 2.92 -7.32
CA GLY A 76 -2.44 3.74 -6.96
C GLY A 76 -2.25 3.74 -5.45
N TYR A 77 -1.06 4.12 -5.00
CA TYR A 77 -0.70 4.14 -3.59
C TYR A 77 -0.04 5.47 -3.25
N ILE A 78 -0.45 6.05 -2.13
CA ILE A 78 0.19 7.20 -1.52
C ILE A 78 0.71 6.74 -0.16
N CYS A 79 1.93 7.13 0.18
CA CYS A 79 2.46 7.06 1.54
C CYS A 79 2.64 8.48 2.05
N GLU A 80 2.33 8.71 3.33
CA GLU A 80 2.52 9.98 4.03
C GLU A 80 3.15 9.72 5.40
N GLY A 81 4.13 10.53 5.79
CA GLY A 81 4.78 10.40 7.09
C GLY A 81 5.95 11.37 7.25
N GLY A 82 6.15 11.87 8.48
CA GLY A 82 7.25 12.79 8.78
C GLY A 82 7.23 14.10 8.01
N GLY A 83 6.08 14.55 7.50
CA GLY A 83 5.93 15.76 6.68
C GLY A 83 6.11 15.56 5.17
N TYR A 84 6.36 14.33 4.71
CA TYR A 84 6.55 14.00 3.30
C TYR A 84 5.39 13.20 2.72
N ASN A 85 5.25 13.25 1.40
CA ASN A 85 4.28 12.50 0.61
C ASN A 85 4.98 11.87 -0.60
N SER A 86 4.69 10.61 -0.91
CA SER A 86 5.33 9.88 -2.02
C SER A 86 4.87 10.28 -3.43
N GLY A 87 3.81 11.07 -3.54
CA GLY A 87 2.95 11.09 -4.72
C GLY A 87 2.16 9.78 -4.88
N ILE A 88 1.36 9.70 -5.94
CA ILE A 88 0.68 8.46 -6.32
C ILE A 88 1.68 7.60 -7.11
N VAL A 89 1.92 6.39 -6.65
CA VAL A 89 2.80 5.41 -7.30
C VAL A 89 2.12 4.05 -7.48
N GLU A 90 2.72 3.19 -8.26
CA GLU A 90 2.14 1.91 -8.71
C GLU A 90 2.14 0.79 -7.65
N SER A 91 2.84 0.97 -6.52
CA SER A 91 2.90 -0.04 -5.46
C SER A 91 3.10 0.56 -4.07
N ALA A 92 2.56 -0.13 -3.05
CA ALA A 92 2.76 0.25 -1.65
C ALA A 92 4.24 0.22 -1.24
N SER A 93 5.02 -0.74 -1.73
CA SER A 93 6.46 -0.83 -1.41
C SER A 93 7.24 0.37 -1.94
N LYS A 94 6.95 0.82 -3.16
CA LYS A 94 7.54 2.03 -3.73
C LYS A 94 7.10 3.27 -2.95
N ALA A 95 5.81 3.38 -2.62
CA ALA A 95 5.28 4.50 -1.85
C ALA A 95 6.00 4.63 -0.50
N ILE A 96 6.16 3.51 0.21
CA ILE A 96 6.93 3.47 1.46
C ILE A 96 8.36 3.88 1.20
N THR A 97 9.07 3.31 0.22
CA THR A 97 10.52 3.50 0.04
C THR A 97 10.91 4.94 -0.28
N VAL A 98 10.05 5.66 -1.00
CA VAL A 98 10.31 7.05 -1.40
C VAL A 98 10.49 7.97 -0.18
N ILE A 99 9.69 7.81 0.90
CA ILE A 99 9.76 8.71 2.06
C ILE A 99 11.04 8.53 2.92
N PRO A 100 11.44 7.31 3.34
CA PRO A 100 12.68 7.06 4.04
C PRO A 100 13.91 7.52 3.27
N LEU A 101 13.92 7.40 1.94
CA LEU A 101 15.02 7.92 1.11
C LEU A 101 15.16 9.44 1.28
N TYR A 102 14.06 10.21 1.17
CA TYR A 102 14.10 11.65 1.41
C TYR A 102 14.58 12.00 2.84
N ASN A 103 14.18 11.22 3.85
CA ASN A 103 14.63 11.43 5.22
C ASN A 103 16.12 11.14 5.45
N HIS A 104 16.71 10.19 4.71
CA HIS A 104 18.15 9.90 4.80
C HIS A 104 18.97 10.97 4.06
N THR A 105 18.56 11.38 2.86
CA THR A 105 19.30 12.39 2.08
C THR A 105 19.40 13.74 2.78
N LEU A 106 18.44 14.10 3.64
CA LEU A 106 18.43 15.37 4.39
C LEU A 106 19.15 15.31 5.76
N ARG A 107 19.57 14.12 6.22
CA ARG A 107 20.36 13.98 7.46
C ARG A 107 21.88 13.98 7.22
N ASP A 108 22.31 13.87 5.98
CA ASP A 108 23.71 13.85 5.57
C ASP A 108 24.23 15.25 5.15
N HIS A 109 23.55 16.33 5.55
CA HIS A 109 23.93 17.72 5.33
C HIS A 109 23.91 18.53 6.63
#